data_AF-A0A2H9M9R5-F1
#
_entry.id   AF-A0A2H9M9R5-F1
#
_cell.length_a   1.000
_cell.length_b   1.000
_cell.length_c   1.000
_cell.angle_alpha   90.00
_cell.angle_beta   90.00
_cell.angle_gamma   90.00
#
_symmetry.space_group_name_H-M   'P 1'
#
loop_
_entity.id
_entity.type
_entity.pdbx_description
1 polymer ?
#
loop_
_entity_poly.entity_id
_entity_poly.type
_entity_poly.pdbx_seq_one_letter_code
_entity_poly.pdbx_strand_id
1 'polypeptide(L)'
;MRILGFLLLVFLVMAAAFSFLDRQAASVSSHHAAQAAKLQLYLQRLEKNAEVASISGDSAAFEALSDARTQFTSTLTLLDKGDADRPATTGAAREPLASLLLESEQIGKLLDQVEAGRPLLVTLERGASLRDDLLSSANNMVGRIAPAYTQKALRLQLLLEQVVGTVQTVQTSANIKVLDTLPAKLAAAQAVLNELPASDPVVAALAEDFESYQNVVGFIVANKDLLLASRGAAQQFLQKDVRMQSLTQSLLNAYEETGSGRITGFALAFSGGMLLLLLLLLSKIYLDESQRREHESDRINKQNQQAILRLMNELSDLADGDLSAKATVSEDITGAIADSINYTTDELRKLVSRVISATEQVNKATGDAGTVTKGLLAATQKQASEIRDAGSAVELMT
;
A
#
# COMPACT_ATOMS: atom_id res chain seq x y z
N MET A 1 -34.61 3.03 1.76
CA MET A 1 -33.47 3.97 1.90
C MET A 1 -32.56 3.65 3.09
N ARG A 2 -33.04 3.63 4.36
CA ARG A 2 -32.17 3.39 5.55
C ARG A 2 -31.37 2.08 5.54
N ILE A 3 -31.99 0.97 5.12
CA ILE A 3 -31.34 -0.36 5.08
C ILE A 3 -30.24 -0.42 4.01
N LEU A 4 -30.49 0.14 2.81
CA LEU A 4 -29.47 0.21 1.74
C LEU A 4 -28.30 1.12 2.13
N GLY A 5 -28.57 2.25 2.79
CA GLY A 5 -27.52 3.15 3.28
C GLY A 5 -26.63 2.49 4.34
N PHE A 6 -27.21 1.72 5.26
CA PHE A 6 -26.45 0.95 6.24
C PHE A 6 -25.58 -0.14 5.57
N LEU A 7 -26.13 -0.88 4.61
CA LEU A 7 -25.38 -1.90 3.85
C LEU A 7 -24.21 -1.28 3.08
N LEU A 8 -24.41 -0.12 2.46
CA LEU A 8 -23.35 0.59 1.75
C LEU A 8 -22.20 0.97 2.69
N LEU A 9 -22.52 1.45 3.89
CA LEU A 9 -21.51 1.80 4.90
C LEU A 9 -20.72 0.57 5.36
N VAL A 10 -21.38 -0.57 5.58
CA VAL A 10 -20.72 -1.83 5.93
C VAL A 10 -19.76 -2.30 4.83
N PHE A 11 -20.19 -2.25 3.57
CA PHE A 11 -19.32 -2.62 2.43
C PHE A 11 -18.14 -1.67 2.26
N LEU A 12 -18.31 -0.38 2.54
CA LEU A 12 -17.23 0.60 2.49
C LEU A 12 -16.19 0.35 3.59
N VAL A 13 -16.64 0.06 4.82
CA VAL A 13 -15.75 -0.32 5.93
C VAL A 13 -15.01 -1.62 5.64
N MET A 14 -15.69 -2.63 5.11
CA MET A 14 -15.03 -3.87 4.69
C MET A 14 -13.99 -3.62 3.59
N ALA A 15 -14.32 -2.87 2.54
CA ALA A 15 -13.38 -2.56 1.47
C ALA A 15 -12.15 -1.79 1.99
N ALA A 16 -12.35 -0.84 2.91
CA ALA A 16 -11.26 -0.11 3.57
C ALA A 16 -10.40 -1.05 4.43
N ALA A 17 -11.00 -1.94 5.20
CA ALA A 17 -10.28 -2.93 6.01
C ALA A 17 -9.48 -3.91 5.13
N PHE A 18 -10.07 -4.43 4.06
CA PHE A 18 -9.38 -5.30 3.11
C PHE A 18 -8.24 -4.57 2.40
N SER A 19 -8.43 -3.33 1.97
CA SER A 19 -7.36 -2.53 1.35
C SER A 19 -6.23 -2.23 2.33
N PHE A 20 -6.55 -1.97 3.60
CA PHE A 20 -5.55 -1.77 4.64
C PHE A 20 -4.73 -3.05 4.91
N LEU A 21 -5.42 -4.19 5.08
CA LEU A 21 -4.77 -5.49 5.27
C LEU A 21 -3.89 -5.87 4.06
N ASP A 22 -4.36 -5.60 2.84
CA ASP A 22 -3.60 -5.85 1.60
C ASP A 22 -2.34 -5.01 1.53
N ARG A 23 -2.42 -3.70 1.84
CA ARG A 23 -1.24 -2.82 1.91
C ARG A 23 -0.25 -3.27 2.97
N GLN A 24 -0.74 -3.70 4.13
CA GLN A 24 0.12 -4.18 5.21
C GLN A 24 0.80 -5.50 4.85
N ALA A 25 0.06 -6.45 4.27
CA ALA A 25 0.60 -7.71 3.77
C ALA A 25 1.63 -7.49 2.65
N ALA A 26 1.34 -6.60 1.69
CA ALA A 26 2.25 -6.25 0.61
C ALA A 26 3.54 -5.60 1.12
N SER A 27 3.45 -4.72 2.13
CA SER A 27 4.62 -4.10 2.75
C SER A 27 5.51 -5.12 3.48
N VAL A 28 4.92 -6.05 4.23
CA VAL A 28 5.64 -7.12 4.92
C VAL A 28 6.31 -8.07 3.91
N SER A 29 5.58 -8.48 2.87
CA SER A 29 6.12 -9.36 1.81
C SER A 29 7.27 -8.71 1.04
N SER A 30 7.14 -7.43 0.69
CA SER A 30 8.21 -6.66 0.02
C SER A 30 9.49 -6.62 0.86
N HIS A 31 9.37 -6.45 2.18
CA HIS A 31 10.52 -6.47 3.07
C HIS A 31 11.17 -7.85 3.14
N HIS A 32 10.38 -8.91 3.32
CA HIS A 32 10.90 -10.28 3.34
C HIS A 32 11.56 -10.67 2.02
N ALA A 33 11.00 -10.25 0.87
CA ALA A 33 11.62 -10.42 -0.43
C ALA A 33 12.96 -9.68 -0.52
N ALA A 34 13.07 -8.46 -0.01
CA ALA A 34 14.33 -7.72 0.05
C ALA A 34 15.38 -8.43 0.94
N GLN A 35 14.97 -9.05 2.05
CA GLN A 35 15.88 -9.83 2.89
C GLN A 35 16.31 -11.14 2.20
N ALA A 36 15.41 -11.83 1.49
CA ALA A 36 15.75 -13.00 0.69
C ALA A 36 16.74 -12.66 -0.44
N ALA A 37 16.57 -11.51 -1.10
CA ALA A 37 17.53 -11.03 -2.10
C ALA A 37 18.93 -10.76 -1.48
N LYS A 38 18.97 -10.21 -0.24
CA LYS A 38 20.25 -10.05 0.48
C LYS A 38 20.89 -11.40 0.83
N LEU A 39 20.11 -12.42 1.19
CA LEU A 39 20.65 -13.76 1.44
C LEU A 39 21.40 -14.30 0.22
N GLN A 40 20.85 -14.12 -0.98
CA GLN A 40 21.50 -14.52 -2.23
C GLN A 40 22.84 -13.77 -2.44
N LEU A 41 22.87 -12.46 -2.17
CA LEU A 41 24.11 -11.68 -2.25
C LEU A 41 25.15 -12.16 -1.23
N TYR A 42 24.75 -12.41 0.01
CA TYR A 42 25.67 -12.89 1.04
C TYR A 42 26.18 -14.29 0.75
N LEU A 43 25.34 -15.16 0.18
CA LEU A 43 25.75 -16.49 -0.28
C LEU A 43 26.84 -16.42 -1.35
N GLN A 44 26.67 -15.57 -2.38
CA GLN A 44 27.71 -15.35 -3.39
C GLN A 44 28.99 -14.77 -2.80
N ARG A 45 28.89 -13.89 -1.79
CA ARG A 45 30.06 -13.39 -1.06
C ARG A 45 30.74 -14.49 -0.27
N LEU A 46 29.98 -15.38 0.37
CA LEU A 46 30.51 -16.55 1.07
C LEU A 46 31.27 -17.46 0.11
N GLU A 47 30.68 -17.81 -1.04
CA GLU A 47 31.32 -18.61 -2.09
C GLU A 47 32.67 -18.01 -2.51
N LYS A 48 32.64 -16.75 -2.98
CA LYS A 48 33.82 -16.06 -3.47
C LYS A 48 34.91 -15.95 -2.40
N ASN A 49 34.54 -15.56 -1.18
CA ASN A 49 35.53 -15.36 -0.11
C ASN A 49 36.06 -16.69 0.43
N ALA A 50 35.26 -17.75 0.48
CA ALA A 50 35.71 -19.08 0.90
C ALA A 50 36.69 -19.67 -0.13
N GLU A 51 36.41 -19.50 -1.42
CA GLU A 51 37.32 -19.91 -2.50
C GLU A 51 38.66 -19.19 -2.37
N VAL A 52 38.64 -17.85 -2.33
CA VAL A 52 39.86 -17.04 -2.21
C VAL A 52 40.62 -17.40 -0.93
N ALA A 53 39.96 -17.40 0.23
CA ALA A 53 40.59 -17.69 1.51
C ALA A 53 41.25 -19.09 1.54
N SER A 54 40.60 -20.11 0.98
CA SER A 54 41.11 -21.49 0.98
C SER A 54 42.30 -21.72 0.03
N ILE A 55 42.42 -20.91 -1.02
CA ILE A 55 43.46 -21.03 -2.05
C ILE A 55 44.63 -20.08 -1.77
N SER A 56 44.37 -18.78 -1.66
CA SER A 56 45.40 -17.76 -1.51
C SER A 56 45.86 -17.57 -0.07
N GLY A 57 45.04 -17.93 0.92
CA GLY A 57 45.31 -17.64 2.32
C GLY A 57 45.25 -16.16 2.67
N ASP A 58 44.63 -15.33 1.83
CA ASP A 58 44.48 -13.91 2.05
C ASP A 58 43.68 -13.65 3.34
N SER A 59 44.31 -12.96 4.30
CA SER A 59 43.66 -12.62 5.57
C SER A 59 42.44 -11.73 5.38
N ALA A 60 42.41 -10.85 4.37
CA ALA A 60 41.25 -9.99 4.10
C ALA A 60 40.05 -10.82 3.60
N ALA A 61 40.31 -11.90 2.84
CA ALA A 61 39.27 -12.82 2.39
C ALA A 61 38.64 -13.59 3.56
N PHE A 62 39.43 -14.02 4.55
CA PHE A 62 38.90 -14.64 5.78
C PHE A 62 38.01 -13.68 6.58
N GLU A 63 38.42 -12.42 6.76
CA GLU A 63 37.60 -11.42 7.44
C GLU A 63 36.28 -11.17 6.67
N ALA A 64 36.36 -11.05 5.35
CA ALA A 64 35.18 -10.87 4.50
C ALA A 64 34.26 -12.10 4.46
N LEU A 65 34.81 -13.31 4.63
CA LEU A 65 34.06 -14.55 4.78
C LEU A 65 33.27 -14.56 6.09
N SER A 66 33.93 -14.21 7.20
CA SER A 66 33.32 -14.11 8.53
C SER A 66 32.20 -13.07 8.59
N ASP A 67 32.42 -11.89 8.00
CA ASP A 67 31.38 -10.85 7.88
C ASP A 67 30.17 -11.36 7.08
N ALA A 68 30.40 -11.92 5.89
CA ALA A 68 29.32 -12.44 5.06
C ALA A 68 28.52 -13.56 5.76
N ARG A 69 29.18 -14.43 6.52
CA ARG A 69 28.53 -15.48 7.32
C ARG A 69 27.65 -14.89 8.42
N THR A 70 28.16 -13.87 9.11
CA THR A 70 27.42 -13.18 10.18
C THR A 70 26.17 -12.51 9.63
N GLN A 71 26.30 -11.78 8.50
CA GLN A 71 25.18 -11.13 7.83
C GLN A 71 24.13 -12.12 7.33
N PHE A 72 24.57 -13.24 6.73
CA PHE A 72 23.70 -14.31 6.27
C PHE A 72 22.90 -14.93 7.43
N THR A 73 23.59 -15.30 8.50
CA THR A 73 22.97 -15.95 9.68
C THR A 73 22.03 -15.00 10.43
N SER A 74 22.41 -13.72 10.56
CA SER A 74 21.57 -12.68 11.16
C SER A 74 20.29 -12.48 10.35
N THR A 75 20.41 -12.43 9.01
CA THR A 75 19.25 -12.29 8.12
C THR A 75 18.33 -13.52 8.19
N LEU A 76 18.87 -14.73 8.24
CA LEU A 76 18.07 -15.95 8.46
C LEU A 76 17.35 -15.94 9.80
N THR A 77 18.03 -15.52 10.87
CA THR A 77 17.44 -15.44 12.21
C THR A 77 16.31 -14.41 12.25
N LEU A 78 16.50 -13.27 11.57
CA LEU A 78 15.48 -12.24 11.43
C LEU A 78 14.24 -12.77 10.70
N LEU A 79 14.43 -13.54 9.62
CA LEU A 79 13.31 -14.16 8.90
C LEU A 79 12.62 -15.26 9.73
N ASP A 80 13.36 -16.04 10.51
CA ASP A 80 12.81 -17.14 11.31
C ASP A 80 12.05 -16.66 12.56
N LYS A 81 12.56 -15.63 13.24
CA LYS A 81 12.03 -15.18 14.54
C LYS A 81 11.31 -13.84 14.50
N GLY A 82 11.53 -13.04 13.46
CA GLY A 82 11.10 -11.65 13.43
C GLY A 82 11.93 -10.75 14.36
N ASP A 83 11.56 -9.48 14.42
CA ASP A 83 12.08 -8.48 15.34
C ASP A 83 10.92 -7.72 16.04
N ALA A 84 11.23 -6.67 16.80
CA ALA A 84 10.21 -5.88 17.50
C ALA A 84 9.22 -5.16 16.55
N ASP A 85 9.63 -4.89 15.32
CA ASP A 85 8.87 -4.14 14.32
C ASP A 85 8.23 -5.06 13.27
N ARG A 86 8.70 -6.32 13.15
CA ARG A 86 8.41 -7.20 12.02
C ARG A 86 8.17 -8.65 12.47
N PRO A 87 7.09 -9.28 11.99
CA PRO A 87 6.78 -10.66 12.35
C PRO A 87 7.75 -11.66 11.70
N ALA A 88 7.84 -12.84 12.29
CA ALA A 88 8.47 -14.00 11.69
C ALA A 88 7.80 -14.41 10.37
N THR A 89 8.56 -15.07 9.50
CA THR A 89 8.03 -15.64 8.26
C THR A 89 6.97 -16.69 8.54
N THR A 90 5.81 -16.54 7.90
CA THR A 90 4.67 -17.46 7.99
C THR A 90 4.13 -17.81 6.61
N GLY A 91 3.18 -18.75 6.54
CA GLY A 91 2.54 -19.14 5.28
C GLY A 91 3.44 -19.99 4.38
N ALA A 92 3.27 -19.84 3.07
CA ALA A 92 3.94 -20.66 2.06
C ALA A 92 5.49 -20.55 2.09
N ALA A 93 6.03 -19.41 2.53
CA ALA A 93 7.47 -19.18 2.65
C ALA A 93 8.12 -19.90 3.86
N ARG A 94 7.33 -20.47 4.78
CA ARG A 94 7.87 -21.09 6.00
C ARG A 94 8.65 -22.38 5.75
N GLU A 95 8.17 -23.22 4.84
CA GLU A 95 8.82 -24.50 4.50
C GLU A 95 10.16 -24.31 3.77
N PRO A 96 10.26 -23.45 2.72
CA PRO A 96 11.54 -23.10 2.12
C PRO A 96 12.53 -22.52 3.14
N LEU A 97 12.06 -21.65 4.05
CA LEU A 97 12.91 -21.08 5.10
C LEU A 97 13.43 -22.15 6.07
N ALA A 98 12.59 -23.09 6.49
CA ALA A 98 13.01 -24.18 7.38
C ALA A 98 14.08 -25.08 6.73
N SER A 99 13.92 -25.38 5.43
CA SER A 99 14.91 -26.11 4.64
C SER A 99 16.23 -25.33 4.52
N LEU A 100 16.14 -24.01 4.32
CA LEU A 100 17.28 -23.12 4.22
C LEU A 100 18.06 -23.02 5.55
N LEU A 101 17.36 -22.97 6.69
CA LEU A 101 17.96 -22.98 8.03
C LEU A 101 18.75 -24.28 8.28
N LEU A 102 18.17 -25.43 7.91
CA LEU A 102 18.82 -26.73 8.08
C LEU A 102 20.08 -26.84 7.20
N GLU A 103 19.99 -26.42 5.94
CA GLU A 103 21.16 -26.42 5.06
C GLU A 103 22.22 -25.40 5.53
N SER A 104 21.80 -24.26 6.10
CA SER A 104 22.70 -23.24 6.62
C SER A 104 23.54 -23.75 7.78
N GLU A 105 22.98 -24.63 8.63
CA GLU A 105 23.75 -25.26 9.70
C GLU A 105 24.84 -26.18 9.15
N GLN A 106 24.54 -26.94 8.09
CA GLN A 106 25.50 -27.83 7.44
C GLN A 106 26.62 -27.05 6.77
N ILE A 107 26.29 -25.98 6.03
CA ILE A 107 27.29 -25.09 5.43
C ILE A 107 28.09 -24.37 6.51
N GLY A 108 27.46 -23.97 7.62
CA GLY A 108 28.15 -23.38 8.76
C GLY A 108 29.31 -24.25 9.26
N LYS A 109 29.10 -25.56 9.39
CA LYS A 109 30.13 -26.53 9.80
C LYS A 109 31.29 -26.63 8.80
N LEU A 110 30.99 -26.53 7.50
CA LEU A 110 32.04 -26.50 6.47
C LEU A 110 32.84 -25.19 6.56
N LEU A 111 32.17 -24.06 6.72
CA LEU A 111 32.84 -22.77 6.89
C LEU A 111 33.69 -22.70 8.17
N ASP A 112 33.27 -23.37 9.26
CA ASP A 112 34.10 -23.53 10.46
C ASP A 112 35.40 -24.29 10.17
N GLN A 113 35.35 -25.33 9.33
CA GLN A 113 36.55 -26.07 8.93
C GLN A 113 37.45 -25.23 8.01
N VAL A 114 36.86 -24.41 7.13
CA VAL A 114 37.63 -23.45 6.32
C VAL A 114 38.37 -22.47 7.22
N GLU A 115 37.67 -21.86 8.18
CA GLU A 115 38.22 -20.89 9.13
C GLU A 115 39.28 -21.52 10.05
N ALA A 116 39.11 -22.78 10.44
CA ALA A 116 40.11 -23.50 11.25
C ALA A 116 41.47 -23.61 10.51
N GLY A 117 41.47 -23.62 9.18
CA GLY A 117 42.68 -23.59 8.37
C GLY A 117 43.35 -22.23 8.25
N ARG A 118 42.71 -21.15 8.71
CA ARG A 118 43.19 -19.77 8.54
C ARG A 118 44.65 -19.57 8.99
N PRO A 119 45.08 -20.00 10.19
CA PRO A 119 46.46 -19.75 10.63
C PRO A 119 47.50 -20.34 9.68
N LEU A 120 47.22 -21.51 9.10
CA LEU A 120 48.11 -22.19 8.16
C LEU A 120 48.16 -21.50 6.81
N LEU A 121 47.00 -21.18 6.26
CA LEU A 121 46.89 -20.57 4.95
C LEU A 121 47.50 -19.16 4.92
N VAL A 122 47.28 -18.37 5.97
CA VAL A 122 47.92 -17.05 6.12
C VAL A 122 49.43 -17.16 6.39
N THR A 123 49.88 -18.24 7.05
CA THR A 123 51.32 -18.49 7.24
C THR A 123 51.98 -18.96 5.94
N LEU A 124 51.26 -19.74 5.14
CA LEU A 124 51.68 -20.18 3.81
C LEU A 124 51.78 -19.01 2.83
N GLU A 125 50.86 -18.04 2.91
CA GLU A 125 50.91 -16.79 2.16
C GLU A 125 52.11 -15.94 2.57
N ARG A 126 52.32 -15.70 3.87
CA ARG A 126 53.51 -15.00 4.39
C ARG A 126 54.82 -15.71 4.03
N GLY A 127 54.82 -17.04 3.97
CA GLY A 127 55.96 -17.84 3.53
C GLY A 127 56.38 -17.58 2.06
N ALA A 128 55.53 -16.93 1.25
CA ALA A 128 55.86 -16.57 -0.12
C ALA A 128 56.90 -15.45 -0.20
N SER A 129 56.96 -14.52 0.76
CA SER A 129 58.05 -13.51 0.79
C SER A 129 59.38 -14.16 1.20
N LEU A 130 59.35 -15.01 2.23
CA LEU A 130 60.53 -15.76 2.70
C LEU A 130 61.10 -16.68 1.61
N ARG A 131 60.22 -17.22 0.76
CA ARG A 131 60.64 -17.99 -0.42
C ARG A 131 61.50 -17.15 -1.36
N ASP A 132 61.07 -15.93 -1.66
CA ASP A 132 61.75 -15.06 -2.62
C ASP A 132 63.12 -14.62 -2.07
N ASP A 133 63.19 -14.33 -0.77
CA ASP A 133 64.44 -14.04 -0.05
C ASP A 133 65.39 -15.26 -0.08
N LEU A 134 64.89 -16.46 0.26
CA LEU A 134 65.67 -17.70 0.25
C LEU A 134 66.27 -18.01 -1.14
N LEU A 135 65.48 -17.88 -2.21
CA LEU A 135 65.97 -18.10 -3.58
C LEU A 135 66.97 -17.02 -4.02
N SER A 136 66.78 -15.78 -3.61
CA SER A 136 67.73 -14.69 -3.86
C SER A 136 69.07 -14.96 -3.18
N SER A 137 69.05 -15.34 -1.89
CA SER A 137 70.23 -15.70 -1.12
C SER A 137 70.94 -16.94 -1.67
N ALA A 138 70.19 -17.95 -2.12
CA ALA A 138 70.75 -19.15 -2.75
C ALA A 138 71.49 -18.81 -4.07
N ASN A 139 70.90 -17.96 -4.91
CA ASN A 139 71.54 -17.48 -6.13
C ASN A 139 72.78 -16.63 -5.85
N ASN A 140 72.72 -15.74 -4.85
CA ASN A 140 73.84 -14.90 -4.41
C ASN A 140 75.02 -15.75 -3.91
N MET A 141 74.73 -16.80 -3.12
CA MET A 141 75.71 -17.77 -2.66
C MET A 141 76.45 -18.41 -3.84
N VAL A 142 75.75 -18.95 -4.83
CA VAL A 142 76.38 -19.62 -5.98
C VAL A 142 77.30 -18.66 -6.75
N GLY A 143 76.94 -17.37 -6.85
CA GLY A 143 77.73 -16.37 -7.56
C GLY A 143 78.99 -15.88 -6.83
N ARG A 144 79.08 -16.07 -5.50
CA ARG A 144 80.13 -15.44 -4.66
C ARG A 144 80.95 -16.43 -3.83
N ILE A 145 80.49 -17.67 -3.68
CA ILE A 145 81.17 -18.68 -2.89
C ILE A 145 82.49 -19.10 -3.54
N ALA A 146 83.46 -19.53 -2.73
CA ALA A 146 84.75 -19.98 -3.24
C ALA A 146 84.61 -21.18 -4.22
N PRO A 147 85.45 -21.28 -5.27
CA PRO A 147 85.34 -22.30 -6.32
C PRO A 147 85.32 -23.76 -5.82
N ALA A 148 85.94 -24.03 -4.67
CA ALA A 148 85.97 -25.35 -4.04
C ALA A 148 84.57 -25.83 -3.58
N TYR A 149 83.63 -24.91 -3.37
CA TYR A 149 82.29 -25.21 -2.86
C TYR A 149 81.18 -25.05 -3.90
N THR A 150 81.50 -24.59 -5.13
CA THR A 150 80.49 -24.30 -6.17
C THR A 150 79.59 -25.49 -6.49
N GLN A 151 80.12 -26.71 -6.55
CA GLN A 151 79.29 -27.92 -6.78
C GLN A 151 78.29 -28.17 -5.65
N LYS A 152 78.69 -27.95 -4.40
CA LYS A 152 77.81 -28.11 -3.22
C LYS A 152 76.77 -27.00 -3.17
N ALA A 153 77.16 -25.76 -3.48
CA ALA A 153 76.27 -24.61 -3.56
C ALA A 153 75.18 -24.79 -4.62
N LEU A 154 75.54 -25.28 -5.82
CA LEU A 154 74.57 -25.61 -6.88
C LEU A 154 73.60 -26.73 -6.46
N ARG A 155 74.10 -27.76 -5.77
CA ARG A 155 73.26 -28.83 -5.24
C ARG A 155 72.28 -28.30 -4.18
N LEU A 156 72.73 -27.42 -3.30
CA LEU A 156 71.88 -26.78 -2.29
C LEU A 156 70.80 -25.93 -2.97
N GLN A 157 71.17 -25.09 -3.94
CA GLN A 157 70.21 -24.30 -4.71
C GLN A 157 69.11 -25.17 -5.32
N LEU A 158 69.47 -26.27 -6.00
CA LEU A 158 68.50 -27.18 -6.60
C LEU A 158 67.55 -27.79 -5.55
N LEU A 159 68.08 -28.17 -4.38
CA LEU A 159 67.25 -28.70 -3.29
C LEU A 159 66.28 -27.64 -2.75
N LEU A 160 66.75 -26.40 -2.56
CA LEU A 160 65.91 -25.29 -2.12
C LEU A 160 64.82 -24.96 -3.15
N GLU A 161 65.15 -24.92 -4.45
CA GLU A 161 64.19 -24.77 -5.55
C GLU A 161 63.13 -25.90 -5.54
N GLN A 162 63.54 -27.15 -5.27
CA GLN A 162 62.61 -28.27 -5.16
C GLN A 162 61.70 -28.17 -3.93
N VAL A 163 62.20 -27.72 -2.79
CA VAL A 163 61.40 -27.48 -1.57
C VAL A 163 60.38 -26.39 -1.86
N VAL A 164 60.84 -25.26 -2.38
CA VAL A 164 60.00 -24.12 -2.76
C VAL A 164 58.91 -24.52 -3.77
N GLY A 165 59.29 -25.22 -4.85
CA GLY A 165 58.34 -25.67 -5.86
C GLY A 165 57.30 -26.65 -5.30
N THR A 166 57.67 -27.45 -4.30
CA THR A 166 56.74 -28.35 -3.61
C THR A 166 55.72 -27.56 -2.79
N VAL A 167 56.16 -26.56 -2.02
CA VAL A 167 55.27 -25.67 -1.26
C VAL A 167 54.36 -24.86 -2.19
N GLN A 168 54.87 -24.40 -3.32
CA GLN A 168 54.09 -23.69 -4.34
C GLN A 168 53.05 -24.58 -5.02
N THR A 169 53.37 -25.85 -5.29
CA THR A 169 52.41 -26.84 -5.80
C THR A 169 51.28 -27.06 -4.79
N VAL A 170 51.60 -27.03 -3.49
CA VAL A 170 50.57 -27.10 -2.44
C VAL A 170 49.76 -25.81 -2.41
N GLN A 171 50.33 -24.62 -2.64
CA GLN A 171 49.53 -23.39 -2.73
C GLN A 171 48.51 -23.45 -3.88
N THR A 172 48.91 -23.94 -5.06
CA THR A 172 48.08 -23.89 -6.28
C THR A 172 47.24 -25.14 -6.54
N SER A 173 47.51 -26.26 -5.85
CA SER A 173 46.79 -27.51 -6.06
C SER A 173 46.29 -28.14 -4.75
N ALA A 174 45.21 -28.91 -4.86
CA ALA A 174 44.70 -29.73 -3.75
C ALA A 174 45.57 -30.96 -3.44
N ASN A 175 46.64 -31.21 -4.22
CA ASN A 175 47.48 -32.39 -4.03
C ASN A 175 48.51 -32.15 -2.92
N ILE A 176 48.10 -32.43 -1.70
CA ILE A 176 48.93 -32.31 -0.50
C ILE A 176 49.85 -33.51 -0.25
N LYS A 177 49.75 -34.61 -1.02
CA LYS A 177 50.66 -35.78 -0.84
C LYS A 177 52.12 -35.41 -1.05
N VAL A 178 52.37 -34.33 -1.79
CA VAL A 178 53.72 -33.81 -2.00
C VAL A 178 54.35 -33.26 -0.71
N LEU A 179 53.53 -32.88 0.30
CA LEU A 179 54.01 -32.44 1.62
C LEU A 179 54.79 -33.53 2.35
N ASP A 180 54.48 -34.81 2.12
CA ASP A 180 55.18 -35.92 2.76
C ASP A 180 56.65 -36.03 2.30
N THR A 181 56.99 -35.43 1.16
CA THR A 181 58.36 -35.40 0.64
C THR A 181 59.20 -34.24 1.20
N LEU A 182 58.56 -33.22 1.80
CA LEU A 182 59.24 -32.02 2.27
C LEU A 182 60.22 -32.27 3.41
N PRO A 183 59.92 -33.08 4.45
CA PRO A 183 60.87 -33.34 5.54
C PRO A 183 62.20 -33.92 5.04
N ALA A 184 62.14 -34.86 4.08
CA ALA A 184 63.32 -35.48 3.50
C ALA A 184 64.15 -34.46 2.68
N LYS A 185 63.49 -33.59 1.90
CA LYS A 185 64.16 -32.54 1.11
C LYS A 185 64.80 -31.48 2.00
N LEU A 186 64.11 -31.05 3.06
CA LEU A 186 64.64 -30.09 4.05
C LEU A 186 65.86 -30.68 4.77
N ALA A 187 65.81 -31.94 5.20
CA ALA A 187 66.94 -32.62 5.83
C ALA A 187 68.15 -32.73 4.88
N ALA A 188 67.91 -33.04 3.60
CA ALA A 188 68.95 -33.08 2.58
C ALA A 188 69.58 -31.69 2.33
N ALA A 189 68.77 -30.63 2.28
CA ALA A 189 69.26 -29.26 2.15
C ALA A 189 70.10 -28.83 3.36
N GLN A 190 69.64 -29.12 4.58
CA GLN A 190 70.38 -28.85 5.82
C GLN A 190 71.73 -29.59 5.85
N ALA A 191 71.76 -30.85 5.41
CA ALA A 191 73.00 -31.61 5.36
C ALA A 191 74.03 -30.96 4.42
N VAL A 192 73.61 -30.49 3.24
CA VAL A 192 74.50 -29.80 2.30
C VAL A 192 74.93 -28.43 2.85
N LEU A 193 74.03 -27.70 3.51
CA LEU A 193 74.35 -26.42 4.16
C LEU A 193 75.44 -26.58 5.24
N ASN A 194 75.37 -27.65 6.03
CA ASN A 194 76.37 -27.95 7.07
C ASN A 194 77.76 -28.31 6.51
N GLU A 195 77.84 -28.66 5.22
CA GLU A 195 79.10 -28.93 4.53
C GLU A 195 79.77 -27.67 3.94
N LEU A 196 79.09 -26.52 4.00
CA LEU A 196 79.57 -25.23 3.53
C LEU A 196 80.26 -24.44 4.67
N PRO A 197 81.18 -23.51 4.34
CA PRO A 197 81.90 -22.75 5.35
C PRO A 197 80.96 -21.76 6.06
N ALA A 198 80.54 -22.06 7.28
CA ALA A 198 79.67 -21.20 8.09
C ALA A 198 80.26 -19.81 8.41
N SER A 199 81.59 -19.65 8.29
CA SER A 199 82.27 -18.35 8.43
C SER A 199 82.12 -17.45 7.21
N ASP A 200 81.67 -17.96 6.07
CA ASP A 200 81.39 -17.17 4.88
C ASP A 200 80.10 -16.37 5.08
N PRO A 201 80.11 -15.03 4.95
CA PRO A 201 78.94 -14.19 5.20
C PRO A 201 77.76 -14.52 4.27
N VAL A 202 78.00 -15.04 3.06
CA VAL A 202 76.92 -15.39 2.13
C VAL A 202 76.26 -16.71 2.51
N VAL A 203 77.03 -17.66 3.06
CA VAL A 203 76.52 -18.92 3.61
C VAL A 203 75.74 -18.66 4.91
N ALA A 204 76.24 -17.76 5.77
CA ALA A 204 75.55 -17.37 7.00
C ALA A 204 74.19 -16.70 6.72
N ALA A 205 74.13 -15.77 5.76
CA ALA A 205 72.87 -15.13 5.35
C ALA A 205 71.86 -16.15 4.80
N LEU A 206 72.31 -17.07 3.93
CA LEU A 206 71.44 -18.14 3.43
C LEU A 206 70.95 -19.06 4.55
N ALA A 207 71.79 -19.35 5.55
CA ALA A 207 71.40 -20.19 6.68
C ALA A 207 70.28 -19.55 7.51
N GLU A 208 70.32 -18.23 7.73
CA GLU A 208 69.28 -17.48 8.44
C GLU A 208 67.94 -17.49 7.67
N ASP A 209 67.97 -17.24 6.37
CA ASP A 209 66.79 -17.31 5.50
C ASP A 209 66.23 -18.75 5.45
N PHE A 210 67.11 -19.75 5.39
CA PHE A 210 66.73 -21.16 5.35
C PHE A 210 66.09 -21.61 6.67
N GLU A 211 66.62 -21.20 7.83
CA GLU A 211 66.04 -21.49 9.13
C GLU A 211 64.63 -20.87 9.26
N SER A 212 64.49 -19.59 8.87
CA SER A 212 63.20 -18.90 8.86
C SER A 212 62.18 -19.61 7.97
N TYR A 213 62.58 -20.04 6.78
CA TYR A 213 61.73 -20.78 5.87
C TYR A 213 61.41 -22.20 6.38
N GLN A 214 62.38 -22.89 6.99
CA GLN A 214 62.21 -24.21 7.57
C GLN A 214 61.16 -24.20 8.69
N ASN A 215 61.13 -23.16 9.53
CA ASN A 215 60.14 -23.00 10.58
C ASN A 215 58.71 -22.91 9.99
N VAL A 216 58.54 -22.13 8.92
CA VAL A 216 57.25 -22.00 8.21
C VAL A 216 56.84 -23.33 7.58
N VAL A 217 57.74 -24.00 6.86
CA VAL A 217 57.45 -25.28 6.23
C VAL A 217 57.18 -26.39 7.26
N GLY A 218 57.91 -26.39 8.38
CA GLY A 218 57.70 -27.30 9.49
C GLY A 218 56.30 -27.16 10.09
N PHE A 219 55.84 -25.92 10.28
CA PHE A 219 54.48 -25.64 10.74
C PHE A 219 53.41 -26.15 9.76
N ILE A 220 53.62 -25.97 8.44
CA ILE A 220 52.71 -26.47 7.40
C ILE A 220 52.63 -28.00 7.41
N VAL A 221 53.77 -28.69 7.48
CA VAL A 221 53.82 -30.16 7.49
C VAL A 221 53.19 -30.72 8.76
N ALA A 222 53.45 -30.11 9.93
CA ALA A 222 52.91 -30.55 11.21
C ALA A 222 51.37 -30.48 11.27
N ASN A 223 50.76 -29.55 10.52
CA ASN A 223 49.31 -29.36 10.50
C ASN A 223 48.69 -29.64 9.13
N LYS A 224 49.29 -30.52 8.32
CA LYS A 224 48.83 -30.84 6.97
C LYS A 224 47.37 -31.31 6.90
N ASP A 225 46.90 -32.03 7.92
CA ASP A 225 45.53 -32.56 7.97
C ASP A 225 44.49 -31.44 8.14
N LEU A 226 44.87 -30.36 8.83
CA LEU A 226 44.02 -29.18 8.99
C LEU A 226 43.92 -28.37 7.70
N LEU A 227 45.03 -28.22 6.97
CA LEU A 227 45.05 -27.61 5.65
C LEU A 227 44.18 -28.41 4.66
N LEU A 228 44.29 -29.73 4.71
CA LEU A 228 43.47 -30.67 3.97
C LEU A 228 41.97 -30.51 4.26
N ALA A 229 41.62 -30.51 5.54
CA ALA A 229 40.25 -30.40 6.00
C ALA A 229 39.64 -29.06 5.57
N SER A 230 40.38 -27.96 5.75
CA SER A 230 39.95 -26.61 5.36
C SER A 230 39.67 -26.52 3.86
N ARG A 231 40.58 -27.01 3.01
CA ARG A 231 40.38 -27.00 1.55
C ARG A 231 39.30 -27.97 1.08
N GLY A 232 39.24 -29.16 1.68
CA GLY A 232 38.18 -30.12 1.40
C GLY A 232 36.80 -29.56 1.76
N ALA A 233 36.70 -28.85 2.88
CA ALA A 233 35.48 -28.17 3.30
C ALA A 233 35.09 -27.03 2.35
N ALA A 234 36.05 -26.22 1.91
CA ALA A 234 35.81 -25.18 0.90
C ALA A 234 35.27 -25.78 -0.41
N GLN A 235 35.88 -26.87 -0.91
CA GLN A 235 35.41 -27.56 -2.11
C GLN A 235 34.01 -28.16 -1.94
N GLN A 236 33.72 -28.77 -0.79
CA GLN A 236 32.38 -29.30 -0.50
C GLN A 236 31.34 -28.20 -0.39
N PHE A 237 31.70 -27.05 0.20
CA PHE A 237 30.85 -25.89 0.29
C PHE A 237 30.49 -25.37 -1.11
N LEU A 238 31.49 -25.18 -1.98
CA LEU A 238 31.28 -24.74 -3.37
C LEU A 238 30.42 -25.72 -4.19
N GLN A 239 30.47 -27.03 -3.90
CA GLN A 239 29.59 -28.02 -4.55
C GLN A 239 28.15 -28.01 -4.00
N LYS A 240 27.97 -27.80 -2.69
CA LYS A 240 26.65 -27.68 -2.06
C LYS A 240 25.94 -26.38 -2.41
N ASP A 241 26.71 -25.41 -2.89
CA ASP A 241 26.37 -24.25 -3.69
C ASP A 241 24.91 -24.21 -4.19
N VAL A 242 24.71 -25.01 -5.23
CA VAL A 242 23.52 -25.09 -6.07
C VAL A 242 22.23 -25.30 -5.28
N ARG A 243 22.28 -26.07 -4.18
CA ARG A 243 21.09 -26.34 -3.36
C ARG A 243 20.72 -25.13 -2.50
N MET A 244 21.70 -24.41 -1.98
CA MET A 244 21.46 -23.22 -1.18
C MET A 244 20.89 -22.09 -2.03
N GLN A 245 21.42 -21.93 -3.25
CA GLN A 245 20.90 -20.98 -4.23
C GLN A 245 19.45 -21.30 -4.61
N SER A 246 19.12 -22.57 -4.87
CA SER A 246 17.76 -22.95 -5.23
C SER A 246 16.77 -22.73 -4.08
N LEU A 247 17.13 -23.08 -2.84
CA LEU A 247 16.30 -22.82 -1.66
C LEU A 247 16.07 -21.32 -1.43
N THR A 248 17.11 -20.50 -1.61
CA THR A 248 17.01 -19.04 -1.49
C THR A 248 16.11 -18.45 -2.58
N GLN A 249 16.20 -18.95 -3.81
CA GLN A 249 15.32 -18.54 -4.91
C GLN A 249 13.87 -18.98 -4.67
N SER A 250 13.63 -20.20 -4.19
CA SER A 250 12.29 -20.67 -3.82
C SER A 250 11.70 -19.82 -2.69
N LEU A 251 12.52 -19.43 -1.72
CA LEU A 251 12.11 -18.54 -0.63
C LEU A 251 11.72 -17.15 -1.16
N LEU A 252 12.53 -16.57 -2.07
CA LEU A 252 12.23 -15.30 -2.72
C LEU A 252 10.90 -15.37 -3.50
N ASN A 253 10.73 -16.39 -4.33
CA ASN A 253 9.51 -16.60 -5.10
C ASN A 253 8.28 -16.76 -4.19
N ALA A 254 8.42 -17.48 -3.07
CA ALA A 254 7.34 -17.64 -2.10
C ALA A 254 6.94 -16.31 -1.44
N TYR A 255 7.88 -15.39 -1.20
CA TYR A 255 7.56 -14.04 -0.73
C TYR A 255 6.89 -13.18 -1.81
N GLU A 256 7.27 -13.32 -3.07
CA GLU A 256 6.62 -12.60 -4.17
C GLU A 256 5.19 -13.10 -4.41
N GLU A 257 4.98 -14.42 -4.39
CA GLU A 257 3.66 -15.03 -4.56
C GLU A 257 2.72 -14.72 -3.40
N THR A 258 3.21 -14.68 -2.15
CA THR A 258 2.42 -14.32 -0.96
C THR A 258 1.94 -12.87 -1.01
N GLY A 259 2.68 -11.98 -1.67
CA GLY A 259 2.25 -10.59 -1.92
C GLY A 259 1.12 -10.47 -2.96
N SER A 260 0.94 -11.47 -3.81
CA SER A 260 -0.15 -11.56 -4.80
C SER A 260 -1.38 -12.23 -4.19
N GLY A 261 -1.95 -11.62 -3.14
CA GLY A 261 -3.14 -12.13 -2.47
C GLY A 261 -4.36 -12.19 -3.40
N ARG A 262 -4.49 -13.26 -4.20
CA ARG A 262 -5.65 -13.50 -5.09
C ARG A 262 -6.95 -13.40 -4.29
N ILE A 263 -6.96 -13.86 -3.04
CA ILE A 263 -8.12 -13.81 -2.14
C ILE A 263 -8.46 -12.36 -1.76
N THR A 264 -7.47 -11.52 -1.44
CA THR A 264 -7.68 -10.08 -1.16
C THR A 264 -8.14 -9.34 -2.41
N GLY A 265 -7.58 -9.67 -3.58
CA GLY A 265 -8.02 -9.15 -4.88
C GLY A 265 -9.47 -9.52 -5.19
N PHE A 266 -9.88 -10.77 -4.97
CA PHE A 266 -11.27 -11.20 -5.11
C PHE A 266 -12.20 -10.52 -4.09
N ALA A 267 -11.80 -10.39 -2.83
CA ALA A 267 -12.59 -9.72 -1.80
C ALA A 267 -12.77 -8.21 -2.08
N LEU A 268 -11.72 -7.54 -2.57
CA LEU A 268 -11.78 -6.14 -3.02
C LEU A 268 -12.65 -5.98 -4.27
N ALA A 269 -12.48 -6.83 -5.27
CA ALA A 269 -13.31 -6.81 -6.48
C ALA A 269 -14.78 -7.10 -6.16
N PHE A 270 -15.05 -8.06 -5.28
CA PHE A 270 -16.40 -8.40 -4.84
C PHE A 270 -17.05 -7.27 -4.03
N SER A 271 -16.35 -6.70 -3.04
CA SER A 271 -16.86 -5.57 -2.25
C SER A 271 -17.05 -4.31 -3.10
N GLY A 272 -16.12 -4.01 -4.01
CA GLY A 272 -16.25 -2.92 -4.97
C GLY A 272 -17.42 -3.13 -5.95
N GLY A 273 -17.59 -4.36 -6.45
CA GLY A 273 -18.71 -4.74 -7.31
C GLY A 273 -20.06 -4.60 -6.60
N MET A 274 -20.18 -5.05 -5.34
CA MET A 274 -21.40 -4.88 -4.56
C MET A 274 -21.67 -3.42 -4.19
N LEU A 275 -20.63 -2.61 -3.95
CA LEU A 275 -20.77 -1.17 -3.74
C LEU A 275 -21.38 -0.49 -4.98
N LEU A 276 -20.86 -0.79 -6.17
CA LEU A 276 -21.38 -0.27 -7.44
C LEU A 276 -22.83 -0.71 -7.68
N LEU A 277 -23.16 -1.97 -7.40
CA LEU A 277 -24.52 -2.48 -7.54
C LEU A 277 -25.49 -1.78 -6.58
N LEU A 278 -25.09 -1.56 -5.32
CA LEU A 278 -25.89 -0.81 -4.34
C LEU A 278 -26.11 0.64 -4.78
N LEU A 279 -25.10 1.31 -5.34
CA LEU A 279 -25.23 2.66 -5.88
C LEU A 279 -26.20 2.71 -7.07
N LEU A 280 -26.15 1.74 -7.98
CA LEU A 280 -27.08 1.64 -9.10
C LEU A 280 -28.52 1.41 -8.62
N LEU A 281 -28.73 0.54 -7.64
CA LEU A 281 -30.05 0.34 -7.03
C LEU A 281 -30.55 1.61 -6.34
N LEU A 282 -29.69 2.32 -5.61
CA LEU A 282 -30.06 3.58 -4.97
C LEU A 282 -30.45 4.65 -5.99
N SER A 283 -29.67 4.74 -7.08
CA SER A 283 -29.93 5.65 -8.20
C SER A 283 -31.28 5.33 -8.84
N LYS A 284 -31.54 4.06 -9.17
CA LYS A 284 -32.82 3.62 -9.74
C LYS A 284 -34.00 3.94 -8.82
N ILE A 285 -33.90 3.61 -7.53
CA ILE A 285 -34.95 3.89 -6.55
C ILE A 285 -35.20 5.40 -6.43
N TYR A 286 -34.14 6.21 -6.44
CA TYR A 286 -34.26 7.67 -6.37
C TYR A 286 -34.92 8.26 -7.62
N LEU A 287 -34.56 7.78 -8.82
CA LEU A 287 -35.19 8.19 -10.08
C LEU A 287 -36.67 7.80 -10.12
N ASP A 288 -37.00 6.55 -9.76
CA ASP A 288 -38.39 6.05 -9.74
C ASP A 288 -39.24 6.86 -8.75
N GLU A 289 -38.72 7.16 -7.57
CA GLU A 289 -39.41 7.98 -6.57
C GLU A 289 -39.57 9.44 -7.02
N SER A 290 -38.57 9.99 -7.71
CA SER A 290 -38.64 11.35 -8.27
C SER A 290 -39.73 11.46 -9.33
N GLN A 291 -39.81 10.49 -10.26
CA GLN A 291 -40.86 10.46 -11.29
C GLN A 291 -42.25 10.30 -10.68
N ARG A 292 -42.41 9.47 -9.64
CA ARG A 292 -43.70 9.31 -8.94
C ARG A 292 -44.17 10.62 -8.32
N ARG A 293 -43.28 11.35 -7.65
CA ARG A 293 -43.59 12.66 -7.04
C ARG A 293 -43.96 13.71 -8.08
N GLU A 294 -43.25 13.73 -9.21
CA GLU A 294 -43.56 14.63 -10.32
C GLU A 294 -44.95 14.36 -10.89
N HIS A 295 -45.28 13.09 -11.17
CA HIS A 295 -46.61 12.73 -11.67
C HIS A 295 -47.74 13.01 -10.67
N GLU A 296 -47.52 12.80 -9.38
CA GLU A 296 -48.52 13.12 -8.35
C GLU A 296 -48.75 14.63 -8.26
N SER A 297 -47.68 15.43 -8.24
CA SER A 297 -47.73 16.89 -8.27
C SER A 297 -48.45 17.41 -9.52
N ASP A 298 -48.14 16.86 -10.70
CA ASP A 298 -48.78 17.22 -11.96
C ASP A 298 -50.27 16.90 -11.97
N ARG A 299 -50.67 15.74 -11.41
CA ARG A 299 -52.09 15.37 -11.31
C ARG A 299 -52.84 16.31 -10.39
N ILE A 300 -52.28 16.62 -9.21
CA ILE A 300 -52.89 17.55 -8.26
C ILE A 300 -52.97 18.96 -8.88
N ASN A 301 -51.93 19.42 -9.57
CA ASN A 301 -51.93 20.74 -10.22
C ASN A 301 -53.00 20.81 -11.34
N LYS A 302 -53.10 19.78 -12.19
CA LYS A 302 -54.16 19.70 -13.21
C LYS A 302 -55.56 19.70 -12.61
N GLN A 303 -55.79 18.93 -11.54
CA GLN A 303 -57.07 18.92 -10.82
C GLN A 303 -57.40 20.30 -10.23
N ASN A 304 -56.42 20.96 -9.61
CA ASN A 304 -56.58 22.31 -9.07
C ASN A 304 -56.91 23.32 -10.16
N GLN A 305 -56.22 23.29 -11.30
CA GLN A 305 -56.50 24.18 -12.43
C GLN A 305 -57.92 23.97 -12.98
N GLN A 306 -58.37 22.72 -13.10
CA GLN A 306 -59.74 22.42 -13.53
C GLN A 306 -60.78 22.90 -12.51
N ALA A 307 -60.52 22.75 -11.22
CA ALA A 307 -61.38 23.27 -10.16
C ALA A 307 -61.47 24.81 -10.21
N ILE A 308 -60.34 25.49 -10.42
CA ILE A 308 -60.28 26.95 -10.58
C ILE A 308 -61.05 27.41 -11.82
N LEU A 309 -60.88 26.77 -12.99
CA LEU A 309 -61.59 27.14 -14.21
C LEU A 309 -63.11 26.95 -14.10
N ARG A 310 -63.55 25.88 -13.44
CA ARG A 310 -64.99 25.67 -13.16
C ARG A 310 -65.53 26.77 -12.26
N LEU A 311 -64.85 27.06 -11.15
CA LEU A 311 -65.25 28.15 -10.26
C LEU A 311 -65.28 29.48 -11.02
N MET A 312 -64.26 29.79 -11.81
CA MET A 312 -64.20 31.04 -12.58
C MET A 312 -65.40 31.20 -13.52
N ASN A 313 -65.84 30.11 -14.15
CA ASN A 313 -67.05 30.11 -14.99
C ASN A 313 -68.31 30.31 -14.14
N GLU A 314 -68.44 29.62 -13.01
CA GLU A 314 -69.60 29.76 -12.10
C GLU A 314 -69.68 31.17 -11.48
N LEU A 315 -68.56 31.87 -11.34
CA LEU A 315 -68.50 33.26 -10.88
C LEU A 315 -68.82 34.29 -11.97
N SER A 316 -68.79 33.90 -13.25
CA SER A 316 -69.12 34.80 -14.36
C SER A 316 -70.57 35.25 -14.29
N ASP A 317 -71.49 34.33 -14.02
CA ASP A 317 -72.93 34.64 -13.92
C ASP A 317 -73.21 35.61 -12.76
N LEU A 318 -72.46 35.49 -11.66
CA LEU A 318 -72.51 36.42 -10.54
C LEU A 318 -71.98 37.81 -10.91
N ALA A 319 -70.91 37.87 -11.72
CA ALA A 319 -70.33 39.13 -12.18
C ALA A 319 -71.29 39.92 -13.09
N ASP A 320 -72.15 39.22 -13.83
CA ASP A 320 -73.21 39.82 -14.67
C ASP A 320 -74.44 40.27 -13.86
N GLY A 321 -74.43 40.10 -12.54
CA GLY A 321 -75.47 40.59 -11.62
C GLY A 321 -76.58 39.59 -11.31
N ASP A 322 -76.46 38.34 -11.75
CA ASP A 322 -77.41 37.28 -11.39
C ASP A 322 -77.11 36.71 -10.00
N LEU A 323 -77.77 37.26 -8.97
CA LEU A 323 -77.66 36.79 -7.59
C LEU A 323 -78.47 35.50 -7.31
N SER A 324 -79.11 34.91 -8.32
CA SER A 324 -79.82 33.62 -8.21
C SER A 324 -78.92 32.42 -8.47
N ALA A 325 -77.82 32.61 -9.22
CA ALA A 325 -76.80 31.61 -9.44
C ALA A 325 -76.04 31.28 -8.14
N LYS A 326 -75.60 30.02 -8.01
CA LYS A 326 -74.76 29.54 -6.91
C LYS A 326 -73.56 28.78 -7.46
N ALA A 327 -72.39 29.02 -6.87
CA ALA A 327 -71.19 28.24 -7.15
C ALA A 327 -71.31 26.83 -6.52
N THR A 328 -70.74 25.82 -7.17
CA THR A 328 -70.78 24.43 -6.70
C THR A 328 -69.77 24.23 -5.57
N VAL A 329 -70.23 23.78 -4.40
CA VAL A 329 -69.34 23.42 -3.29
C VAL A 329 -68.85 21.99 -3.48
N SER A 330 -67.59 21.82 -3.88
CA SER A 330 -66.91 20.52 -3.99
C SER A 330 -65.90 20.30 -2.86
N GLU A 331 -65.34 19.09 -2.75
CA GLU A 331 -64.26 18.74 -1.81
C GLU A 331 -62.87 19.21 -2.31
N ASP A 332 -62.79 19.79 -3.51
CA ASP A 332 -61.55 20.30 -4.10
C ASP A 332 -61.06 21.58 -3.38
N ILE A 333 -59.82 22.03 -3.65
CA ILE A 333 -59.23 23.24 -3.03
C ILE A 333 -60.13 24.49 -3.16
N THR A 334 -60.92 24.60 -4.23
CA THR A 334 -61.82 25.73 -4.46
C THR A 334 -63.12 25.67 -3.69
N GLY A 335 -63.45 24.55 -3.03
CA GLY A 335 -64.73 24.36 -2.34
C GLY A 335 -65.00 25.38 -1.23
N ALA A 336 -63.99 25.67 -0.41
CA ALA A 336 -64.10 26.69 0.64
C ALA A 336 -64.26 28.11 0.07
N ILE A 337 -63.69 28.36 -1.12
CA ILE A 337 -63.86 29.64 -1.84
C ILE A 337 -65.30 29.72 -2.37
N ALA A 338 -65.81 28.66 -3.01
CA ALA A 338 -67.18 28.60 -3.51
C ALA A 338 -68.21 28.83 -2.39
N ASP A 339 -67.99 28.25 -1.22
CA ASP A 339 -68.84 28.46 -0.04
C ASP A 339 -68.80 29.92 0.46
N SER A 340 -67.61 30.50 0.55
CA SER A 340 -67.41 31.91 0.94
C SER A 340 -68.09 32.88 -0.05
N ILE A 341 -68.04 32.58 -1.35
CA ILE A 341 -68.75 33.36 -2.36
C ILE A 341 -70.26 33.19 -2.23
N ASN A 342 -70.77 31.95 -2.11
CA ASN A 342 -72.20 31.70 -1.97
C ASN A 342 -72.80 32.44 -0.77
N TYR A 343 -72.08 32.44 0.37
CA TYR A 343 -72.45 33.23 1.54
C TYR A 343 -72.53 34.72 1.21
N THR A 344 -71.51 35.26 0.54
CA THR A 344 -71.46 36.66 0.13
C THR A 344 -72.62 37.01 -0.81
N THR A 345 -72.95 36.16 -1.78
CA THR A 345 -74.08 36.33 -2.69
C THR A 345 -75.42 36.35 -1.95
N ASP A 346 -75.59 35.51 -0.92
CA ASP A 346 -76.80 35.50 -0.09
C ASP A 346 -76.97 36.82 0.70
N GLU A 347 -75.88 37.33 1.25
CA GLU A 347 -75.86 38.63 1.94
C GLU A 347 -76.13 39.79 0.98
N LEU A 348 -75.57 39.76 -0.23
CA LEU A 348 -75.89 40.73 -1.28
C LEU A 348 -77.36 40.66 -1.68
N ARG A 349 -77.95 39.47 -1.80
CA ARG A 349 -79.37 39.30 -2.13
C ARG A 349 -80.28 39.89 -1.05
N LYS A 350 -79.95 39.69 0.23
CA LYS A 350 -80.64 40.33 1.37
C LYS A 350 -80.53 41.84 1.30
N LEU A 351 -79.35 42.37 0.99
CA LEU A 351 -79.13 43.80 0.84
C LEU A 351 -79.99 44.38 -0.31
N VAL A 352 -79.94 43.78 -1.49
CA VAL A 352 -80.74 44.20 -2.66
C VAL A 352 -82.24 44.13 -2.35
N SER A 353 -82.71 43.07 -1.69
CA SER A 353 -84.11 42.96 -1.26
C SER A 353 -84.53 44.10 -0.32
N ARG A 354 -83.68 44.48 0.66
CA ARG A 354 -83.93 45.63 1.53
C ARG A 354 -83.99 46.95 0.77
N VAL A 355 -83.13 47.13 -0.24
CA VAL A 355 -83.14 48.31 -1.12
C VAL A 355 -84.44 48.39 -1.92
N ILE A 356 -84.91 47.26 -2.46
CA ILE A 356 -86.19 47.19 -3.18
C ILE A 356 -87.34 47.57 -2.24
N SER A 357 -87.41 46.98 -1.04
CA SER A 357 -88.45 47.32 -0.06
C SER A 357 -88.42 48.79 0.38
N ALA A 358 -87.23 49.37 0.57
CA ALA A 358 -87.09 50.79 0.87
C ALA A 358 -87.58 51.66 -0.29
N THR A 359 -87.27 51.27 -1.53
CA THR A 359 -87.73 51.95 -2.74
C THR A 359 -89.26 51.89 -2.89
N GLU A 360 -89.89 50.75 -2.57
CA GLU A 360 -91.35 50.61 -2.53
C GLU A 360 -91.98 51.52 -1.46
N GLN A 361 -91.38 51.59 -0.27
CA GLN A 361 -91.82 52.50 0.79
C GLN A 361 -91.71 53.97 0.36
N VAL A 362 -90.61 54.35 -0.29
CA VAL A 362 -90.42 55.71 -0.85
C VAL A 362 -91.46 56.00 -1.93
N ASN A 363 -91.71 55.06 -2.86
CA ASN A 363 -92.74 55.21 -3.88
C ASN A 363 -94.13 55.38 -3.26
N LYS A 364 -94.48 54.59 -2.23
CA LYS A 364 -95.75 54.72 -1.51
C LYS A 364 -95.86 56.07 -0.81
N ALA A 365 -94.85 56.47 -0.03
CA ALA A 365 -94.84 57.76 0.66
C ALA A 365 -94.93 58.95 -0.31
N THR A 366 -94.27 58.85 -1.47
CA THR A 366 -94.35 59.86 -2.54
C THR A 366 -95.75 59.89 -3.15
N GLY A 367 -96.40 58.73 -3.36
CA GLY A 367 -97.79 58.62 -3.80
C GLY A 367 -98.79 59.22 -2.79
N ASP A 368 -98.59 58.95 -1.50
CA ASP A 368 -99.40 59.50 -0.41
C ASP A 368 -99.22 61.03 -0.32
N ALA A 369 -97.98 61.52 -0.39
CA ALA A 369 -97.67 62.96 -0.44
C ALA A 369 -98.30 63.64 -1.65
N GLY A 370 -98.28 62.99 -2.82
CA GLY A 370 -98.96 63.45 -4.02
C GLY A 370 -100.48 63.56 -3.83
N THR A 371 -101.09 62.62 -3.11
CA THR A 371 -102.53 62.64 -2.78
C THR A 371 -102.88 63.77 -1.81
N VAL A 372 -102.10 63.96 -0.74
CA VAL A 372 -102.27 65.07 0.21
C VAL A 372 -102.13 66.42 -0.49
N THR A 373 -101.13 66.56 -1.37
CA THR A 373 -100.91 67.80 -2.14
C THR A 373 -102.11 68.12 -3.04
N LYS A 374 -102.72 67.11 -3.69
CA LYS A 374 -103.98 67.29 -4.44
C LYS A 374 -105.14 67.72 -3.54
N GLY A 375 -105.25 67.13 -2.34
CA GLY A 375 -106.26 67.51 -1.34
C GLY A 375 -106.10 68.97 -0.88
N LEU A 376 -104.88 69.40 -0.56
CA LEU A 376 -104.55 70.78 -0.21
C LEU A 376 -104.84 71.74 -1.37
N LEU A 377 -104.58 71.36 -2.63
CA LEU A 377 -104.93 72.16 -3.79
C LEU A 377 -106.44 72.38 -3.89
N ALA A 378 -107.23 71.31 -3.74
CA ALA A 378 -108.70 71.40 -3.76
C ALA A 378 -109.23 72.27 -2.62
N ALA A 379 -108.68 72.12 -1.40
CA ALA A 379 -109.05 72.96 -0.26
C ALA A 379 -108.69 74.43 -0.49
N THR A 380 -107.48 74.72 -1.01
CA THR A 380 -107.03 76.07 -1.35
C THR A 380 -107.90 76.69 -2.46
N GLN A 381 -108.32 75.90 -3.47
CA GLN A 381 -109.25 76.35 -4.50
C GLN A 381 -110.63 76.70 -3.93
N LYS A 382 -111.15 75.86 -3.03
CA LYS A 382 -112.41 76.13 -2.32
C LYS A 382 -112.29 77.41 -1.48
N GLN A 383 -111.22 77.55 -0.71
CA GLN A 383 -110.95 78.74 0.10
C GLN A 383 -110.82 80.00 -0.76
N ALA A 384 -110.14 79.92 -1.91
CA ALA A 384 -110.06 81.04 -2.85
C ALA A 384 -111.43 81.41 -3.46
N SER A 385 -112.33 80.44 -3.64
CA SER A 385 -113.72 80.69 -4.05
C SER A 385 -114.51 81.38 -2.93
N GLU A 386 -114.46 80.86 -1.71
CA GLU A 386 -115.14 81.44 -0.55
C GLU A 386 -114.65 82.87 -0.25
N ILE A 387 -113.35 83.16 -0.41
CA ILE A 387 -112.80 84.51 -0.32
C ILE A 387 -113.35 85.41 -1.43
N ARG A 388 -113.51 84.89 -2.66
CA ARG A 388 -114.12 85.63 -3.77
C ARG A 388 -115.59 85.94 -3.50
N ASP A 389 -116.35 84.97 -3.03
CA ASP A 389 -117.77 85.12 -2.71
C ASP A 389 -117.97 86.11 -1.55
N ALA A 390 -117.13 86.03 -0.51
CA ALA A 390 -117.10 87.02 0.56
C ALA A 390 -116.71 88.42 0.05
N GLY A 391 -115.74 88.50 -0.87
CA GLY A 391 -115.36 89.74 -1.55
C GLY A 391 -116.50 90.37 -2.34
N SER A 392 -117.22 89.57 -3.15
CA SER A 392 -118.40 90.03 -3.88
C SER A 392 -119.56 90.42 -2.97
N ALA A 393 -119.75 89.72 -1.84
CA ALA A 393 -120.75 90.10 -0.85
C ALA A 393 -120.45 91.48 -0.21
N VAL A 394 -119.17 91.81 -0.01
CA VAL A 394 -118.75 93.14 0.48
C VAL A 394 -118.95 94.22 -0.60
N GLU A 395 -118.71 93.91 -1.87
CA GLU A 395 -118.88 94.84 -3.00
C GLU A 395 -120.38 95.15 -3.29
N LEU A 396 -121.30 94.23 -2.96
CA LEU A 396 -122.75 94.44 -3.01
C LEU A 396 -123.30 95.29 -1.83
N MET A 397 -122.50 95.53 -0.80
CA MET A 397 -122.86 96.38 0.35
C MET A 397 -122.38 97.83 0.23
N THR A 398 -121.71 98.19 -0.87
CA THR A 398 -121.27 99.54 -1.23
C THR A 398 -121.96 100.01 -2.49
#